data_AF-A0A2E5WXU9-F1
#
_entry.id   AF-A0A2E5WXU9-F1
#
_cell.length_a   1.000
_cell.length_b   1.000
_cell.length_c   1.000
_cell.angle_alpha   90.00
_cell.angle_beta   90.00
_cell.angle_gamma   90.00
#
_symmetry.space_group_name_H-M   'P 1'
#
loop_
_entity.id
_entity.type
_entity.pdbx_description
1 polymer ?
#
loop_
_entity_poly.entity_id
_entity_poly.type
_entity_poly.pdbx_seq_one_letter_code
_entity_poly.pdbx_strand_id
1 'polypeptide(L)'
;MQRKTGFPISKYAFHRKHAFKYAALRINSMECNIDQKGRLARLYTGIAAIVFGIALALLTYLSVIPATLGWLAVAGSIFGGAFAIFEARKGWCIVRAVGIKTPL
;
A
#
# COMPACT_ATOMS: atom_id res chain seq x y z
N MET A 1 1.92 -19.04 14.45
CA MET A 1 1.63 -20.42 14.90
C MET A 1 0.12 -20.57 15.10
N GLN A 2 -0.61 -21.05 14.08
CA GLN A 2 -1.94 -21.74 14.09
C GLN A 2 -2.20 -22.15 12.61
N ARG A 3 -1.78 -23.32 12.14
CA ARG A 3 -2.41 -24.66 12.17
C ARG A 3 -3.65 -24.81 11.25
N LYS A 4 -3.48 -25.75 10.30
CA LYS A 4 -4.36 -26.31 9.25
C LYS A 4 -5.81 -26.59 9.67
N THR A 5 -6.77 -26.42 8.76
CA THR A 5 -7.86 -27.39 8.43
C THR A 5 -8.52 -27.04 7.09
N GLY A 6 -8.81 -28.04 6.27
CA GLY A 6 -9.36 -27.91 4.91
C GLY A 6 -10.82 -27.44 4.84
N PHE A 7 -11.24 -26.99 3.66
CA PHE A 7 -12.65 -26.72 3.37
C PHE A 7 -13.01 -27.20 1.95
N PRO A 8 -14.14 -27.93 1.77
CA PRO A 8 -14.52 -28.56 0.51
C PRO A 8 -15.14 -27.57 -0.49
N ILE A 9 -14.90 -27.83 -1.77
CA ILE A 9 -15.32 -27.01 -2.90
C ILE A 9 -16.77 -27.40 -3.26
N SER A 10 -17.76 -26.60 -2.85
CA SER A 10 -19.18 -26.83 -3.18
C SER A 10 -19.81 -25.59 -3.83
N LYS A 11 -20.11 -25.74 -5.13
CA LYS A 11 -21.22 -25.12 -5.88
C LYS A 11 -21.44 -23.60 -5.80
N TYR A 12 -20.79 -22.80 -6.64
CA TYR A 12 -21.35 -21.48 -7.03
C TYR A 12 -21.06 -21.12 -8.50
N ALA A 13 -21.87 -21.64 -9.41
CA ALA A 13 -22.10 -21.04 -10.72
C ALA A 13 -23.35 -20.14 -10.61
N PHE A 14 -23.18 -18.85 -10.31
CA PHE A 14 -24.26 -17.87 -10.36
C PHE A 14 -23.75 -16.45 -10.67
N HIS A 15 -24.23 -15.90 -11.79
CA HIS A 15 -24.19 -14.50 -12.21
C HIS A 15 -22.88 -13.88 -12.74
N ARG A 16 -22.88 -13.75 -14.08
CA ARG A 16 -21.88 -13.11 -14.96
C ARG A 16 -21.55 -11.63 -14.65
N LYS A 17 -22.23 -10.98 -13.69
CA LYS A 17 -21.92 -9.60 -13.23
C LYS A 17 -20.87 -9.53 -12.11
N HIS A 18 -20.43 -10.67 -11.57
CA HIS A 18 -19.41 -10.73 -10.53
C HIS A 18 -17.98 -10.91 -11.07
N ALA A 19 -17.78 -11.04 -12.38
CA ALA A 19 -16.46 -11.22 -12.99
C ALA A 19 -15.48 -10.05 -12.69
N PHE A 20 -15.95 -8.80 -12.63
CA PHE A 20 -15.12 -7.66 -12.17
C PHE A 20 -14.79 -7.73 -10.68
N LYS A 21 -15.65 -8.37 -9.87
CA LYS A 21 -15.50 -8.51 -8.42
C LYS A 21 -14.44 -9.56 -8.05
N TYR A 22 -14.20 -10.56 -8.90
CA TYR A 22 -13.22 -11.63 -8.67
C TYR A 22 -11.82 -11.35 -9.21
N ALA A 23 -11.61 -10.36 -10.09
CA ALA A 23 -10.27 -9.90 -10.49
C ALA A 23 -9.50 -9.22 -9.32
N ALA A 24 -10.23 -8.70 -8.32
CA ALA A 24 -9.67 -8.27 -7.04
C ALA A 24 -9.46 -9.43 -6.03
N LEU A 25 -9.94 -10.64 -6.33
CA LEU A 25 -9.99 -11.79 -5.42
C LEU A 25 -8.95 -12.87 -5.73
N ARG A 26 -7.73 -12.49 -6.11
CA ARG A 26 -6.58 -13.39 -5.95
C ARG A 26 -5.24 -12.66 -5.81
N ILE A 27 -5.04 -11.98 -4.69
CA ILE A 27 -3.67 -11.77 -4.18
C ILE A 27 -3.26 -13.08 -3.50
N ASN A 28 -2.88 -14.08 -4.30
CA ASN A 28 -2.17 -15.26 -3.80
C ASN A 28 -0.74 -15.18 -4.31
N SER A 29 0.18 -14.79 -3.41
CA SER A 29 1.60 -15.16 -3.46
C SER A 29 2.34 -14.83 -2.16
N MET A 30 1.80 -13.97 -1.29
CA MET A 30 2.42 -13.61 0.00
C MET A 30 1.36 -13.63 1.11
N GLU A 31 1.68 -14.23 2.26
CA GLU A 31 0.82 -14.25 3.44
C GLU A 31 0.41 -12.80 3.80
N CYS A 32 -0.89 -12.56 3.97
CA CYS A 32 -1.38 -11.26 4.39
C CYS A 32 -0.89 -10.98 5.83
N ASN A 33 0.14 -10.14 5.96
CA ASN A 33 0.80 -9.81 7.25
C ASN A 33 0.27 -8.50 7.86
N ILE A 34 -0.83 -7.96 7.33
CA ILE A 34 -1.37 -6.67 7.74
C ILE A 34 -2.86 -6.74 8.08
N ASP A 35 -3.22 -6.12 9.19
CA ASP A 35 -4.60 -5.91 9.61
C ASP A 35 -5.30 -4.88 8.71
N GLN A 36 -6.64 -4.93 8.64
CA GLN A 36 -7.42 -3.98 7.83
C GLN A 36 -7.17 -2.52 8.23
N LYS A 37 -6.96 -2.24 9.53
CA LYS A 37 -6.63 -0.91 10.05
C LYS A 37 -5.23 -0.47 9.62
N GLY A 38 -4.22 -1.33 9.80
CA GLY A 38 -2.85 -1.07 9.35
C GLY A 38 -2.73 -0.89 7.83
N ARG A 39 -3.60 -1.54 7.04
CA ARG A 39 -3.71 -1.33 5.59
C ARG A 39 -4.19 0.08 5.25
N LEU A 40 -5.25 0.54 5.90
CA LEU A 40 -5.80 1.87 5.67
C LEU A 40 -4.83 2.96 6.12
N ALA A 41 -4.20 2.79 7.29
CA ALA A 41 -3.18 3.72 7.78
C ALA A 41 -2.06 3.90 6.74
N ARG A 42 -1.53 2.81 6.19
CA ARG A 42 -0.47 2.87 5.15
C ARG A 42 -0.92 3.49 3.83
N LEU A 43 -2.18 3.28 3.45
CA LEU A 43 -2.75 3.94 2.28
C LEU A 43 -2.82 5.47 2.51
N TYR A 44 -3.29 5.90 3.68
CA TYR A 44 -3.36 7.33 4.03
C TYR A 44 -1.98 7.96 4.12
N THR A 45 -1.00 7.31 4.75
CA THR A 45 0.38 7.85 4.80
C THR A 45 1.00 7.93 3.42
N GLY A 46 0.73 6.96 2.54
CA GLY A 46 1.20 6.99 1.16
C GLY A 46 0.59 8.14 0.35
N ILE A 47 -0.72 8.37 0.47
CA ILE A 47 -1.40 9.50 -0.17
C ILE A 47 -0.88 10.83 0.39
N ALA A 48 -0.75 10.95 1.72
CA ALA A 48 -0.23 12.14 2.36
C ALA A 48 1.21 12.46 1.90
N ALA A 49 2.07 11.44 1.74
CA ALA A 49 3.42 11.60 1.23
C ALA A 49 3.45 12.11 -0.22
N ILE A 50 2.54 11.61 -1.09
CA ILE A 50 2.42 12.12 -2.47
C ILE A 50 1.96 13.59 -2.46
N VAL A 51 0.94 13.93 -1.67
CA VAL A 51 0.46 15.31 -1.54
C VAL A 51 1.57 16.24 -1.04
N PHE A 52 2.33 15.80 -0.05
CA PHE A 52 3.49 16.53 0.45
C PHE A 52 4.57 16.70 -0.63
N GLY A 53 4.85 15.65 -1.42
CA GLY A 53 5.75 15.73 -2.57
C GLY A 53 5.31 16.76 -3.62
N ILE A 54 4.00 16.87 -3.89
CA ILE A 54 3.46 17.88 -4.80
C ILE A 54 3.65 19.30 -4.23
N ALA A 55 3.40 19.48 -2.93
CA ALA A 55 3.64 20.76 -2.25
C ALA A 55 5.12 21.15 -2.31
N LEU A 56 6.03 20.21 -2.06
CA LEU A 56 7.47 20.45 -2.18
C LEU A 56 7.89 20.80 -3.60
N ALA A 57 7.28 20.17 -4.62
CA ALA A 57 7.56 20.50 -6.01
C ALA A 57 7.19 21.95 -6.32
N LEU A 58 6.05 22.42 -5.80
CA LEU A 58 5.62 23.81 -5.95
C LEU A 58 6.56 24.79 -5.24
N LEU A 59 6.99 24.49 -4.01
CA LEU A 59 7.96 25.32 -3.27
C LEU A 59 9.32 25.36 -3.97
N THR A 60 9.75 24.25 -4.54
CA THR A 60 11.01 24.16 -5.32
C THR A 60 10.89 24.97 -6.61
N TYR A 61 9.75 24.91 -7.28
CA TYR A 61 9.47 25.70 -8.49
C TYR A 61 9.49 27.21 -8.21
N LEU A 62 8.94 27.64 -7.06
CA LEU A 62 8.99 29.02 -6.60
C LEU A 62 10.39 29.45 -6.09
N SER A 63 11.41 28.58 -6.20
CA SER A 63 12.78 28.82 -5.73
C SER A 63 12.89 29.13 -4.23
N VAL A 64 11.90 28.69 -3.43
CA VAL A 64 11.93 28.82 -1.96
C VAL A 64 12.94 27.85 -1.34
N ILE A 65 13.16 26.71 -2.00
CA ILE A 65 14.05 25.64 -1.56
C ILE A 65 15.13 25.44 -2.65
N PRO A 66 16.41 25.19 -2.30
CA PRO A 66 17.44 24.84 -3.27
C PRO A 66 17.00 23.68 -4.17
N ALA A 67 17.09 23.88 -5.48
CA ALA A 67 16.55 22.97 -6.49
C ALA A 67 17.04 21.52 -6.34
N THR A 68 18.32 21.32 -6.02
CA THR A 68 18.90 19.99 -5.80
C THR A 68 18.22 19.23 -4.67
N LEU A 69 18.05 19.87 -3.50
CA LEU A 69 17.38 19.25 -2.35
C LEU A 69 15.87 19.14 -2.56
N GLY A 70 15.25 20.14 -3.19
CA GLY A 70 13.82 20.16 -3.50
C GLY A 70 13.41 18.99 -4.38
N TRP A 71 14.05 18.81 -5.53
CA TRP A 71 13.76 17.70 -6.44
C TRP A 71 14.07 16.33 -5.82
N LEU A 72 15.13 16.23 -5.01
CA LEU A 72 15.43 15.00 -4.27
C LEU A 72 14.30 14.64 -3.29
N ALA A 73 13.81 15.62 -2.54
CA ALA A 73 12.72 15.45 -1.59
C ALA A 73 11.39 15.13 -2.29
N VAL A 74 11.11 15.75 -3.44
CA VAL A 74 9.95 15.42 -4.28
C VAL A 74 10.02 13.97 -4.75
N ALA A 75 11.15 13.55 -5.31
CA ALA A 75 11.35 12.19 -5.80
C ALA A 75 11.21 11.16 -4.65
N GLY A 76 11.83 11.42 -3.50
CA GLY A 76 11.73 10.56 -2.32
C GLY A 76 10.30 10.46 -1.77
N SER A 77 9.58 11.59 -1.72
CA SER A 77 8.21 11.64 -1.21
C SER A 77 7.23 10.90 -2.12
N ILE A 78 7.35 11.06 -3.44
CA ILE A 78 6.51 10.36 -4.42
C ILE A 78 6.84 8.87 -4.44
N PHE A 79 8.12 8.51 -4.48
CA PHE A 79 8.54 7.11 -4.52
C PHE A 79 8.14 6.38 -3.23
N GLY A 80 8.41 6.97 -2.06
CA GLY A 80 8.02 6.43 -0.76
C GLY A 80 6.49 6.34 -0.60
N GLY A 81 5.76 7.35 -1.05
CA GLY A 81 4.29 7.35 -1.02
C GLY A 81 3.68 6.28 -1.93
N ALA A 82 4.17 6.16 -3.16
CA ALA A 82 3.74 5.12 -4.10
C ALA A 82 4.05 3.71 -3.57
N PHE A 83 5.20 3.52 -2.93
CA PHE A 83 5.58 2.25 -2.31
C PHE A 83 4.64 1.88 -1.15
N ALA A 84 4.28 2.84 -0.27
CA ALA A 84 3.33 2.60 0.81
C ALA A 84 1.93 2.21 0.29
N ILE A 85 1.47 2.82 -0.80
CA ILE A 85 0.21 2.46 -1.46
C ILE A 85 0.29 1.04 -2.05
N PHE A 86 1.41 0.67 -2.65
CA PHE A 86 1.63 -0.68 -3.19
C PHE A 86 1.57 -1.75 -2.09
N GLU A 87 2.28 -1.55 -0.98
CA GLU A 87 2.24 -2.45 0.18
C GLU A 87 0.80 -2.61 0.73
N ALA A 88 0.06 -1.50 0.84
CA ALA A 88 -1.33 -1.50 1.29
C ALA A 88 -2.26 -2.28 0.33
N ARG A 89 -2.04 -2.20 -0.99
CA ARG A 89 -2.82 -2.96 -1.98
C ARG A 89 -2.54 -4.46 -1.87
N LYS A 90 -1.27 -4.85 -1.74
CA LYS A 90 -0.88 -6.25 -1.59
C LYS A 90 -1.27 -6.84 -0.24
N GLY A 91 -1.53 -6.02 0.78
CA GLY A 91 -1.81 -6.52 2.13
C GLY A 91 -0.56 -7.09 2.80
N TRP A 92 0.61 -6.65 2.36
CA TRP A 92 1.90 -7.14 2.81
C TRP A 92 2.80 -5.93 3.07
N CYS A 93 3.40 -5.88 4.26
CA CYS A 93 4.33 -4.82 4.63
C CYS A 93 5.68 -5.40 5.02
N ILE A 94 6.74 -4.87 4.42
CA ILE A 94 8.12 -5.27 4.68
C ILE A 94 8.55 -4.98 6.11
N VAL A 95 8.09 -3.86 6.71
CA VAL A 95 8.45 -3.44 8.07
C VAL A 95 8.04 -4.48 9.12
N ARG A 96 6.82 -5.02 9.01
CA ARG A 96 6.35 -6.11 9.89
C ARG A 96 7.02 -7.44 9.55
N ALA A 97 7.46 -7.65 8.31
CA ALA A 97 8.18 -8.87 7.90
C ALA A 97 9.62 -8.91 8.46
N VAL A 98 10.26 -7.75 8.62
CA VAL A 98 11.59 -7.60 9.26
C VAL A 98 11.49 -7.64 10.80
N GLY A 99 10.28 -7.80 11.36
CA GLY A 99 10.05 -7.99 12.80
C GLY A 99 9.85 -6.70 13.60
N ILE A 100 9.72 -5.54 12.93
CA ILE A 100 9.42 -4.28 13.62
C ILE A 100 7.94 -4.29 14.02
N LYS A 101 7.68 -4.29 15.32
CA LYS A 101 6.33 -4.20 15.88
C LYS A 101 5.80 -2.79 15.69
N THR A 102 5.03 -2.58 14.62
CA THR A 102 4.19 -1.39 14.47
C THR A 102 2.87 -1.62 15.21
N PRO A 103 2.45 -0.76 16.14
CA PRO A 103 1.24 -0.95 16.96
C PRO A 103 -0.10 -0.78 16.20
N LEU A 104 -0.05 -0.73 14.86
CA LEU A 104 -1.17 -0.46 13.94
C LEU A 104 -1.72 -1.73 13.28
#